data_AF-X6FCI0-F1
#
_entry.id   AF-X6FCI0-F1
#
_cell.length_a   1.000
_cell.length_b   1.000
_cell.length_c   1.000
_cell.angle_alpha   90.00
_cell.angle_beta   90.00
_cell.angle_gamma   90.00
#
_symmetry.space_group_name_H-M   'P 1'
#
loop_
_entity.id
_entity.type
_entity.pdbx_description
1 polymer ?
#
loop_
_entity_poly.entity_id
_entity_poly.type
_entity_poly.pdbx_seq_one_letter_code
_entity_poly.pdbx_strand_id
1 'polypeptide(L)'
;MSGLLLDPWFYAAAIPAVILVGLSKGGFGGAVGFVGVPLMALTMPPVQAAAILLPILCLMDIVSVWTWWGVYDRKMLVDMMPGAVLGIGLGWLTAALVTEEAVRLIVGAVAILFVLRWLYLQVRHGSDHAAAPNRVAAAMWGTVAGFTSFVAHVGGPPFQVYALPIRLDPKVLSGTAAIFFAATNALKLIPYFALGQFDTANLTASAVLMPLAPLSTIAGAWLVRRMRPEIFYPFTYATVAVVAVKLLWDGIAGIM
;
A
#
# COMPACT_ATOMS: atom_id res chain seq x y z
N MET A 1 13.11 0.12 26.68
CA MET A 1 13.08 -0.31 25.27
C MET A 1 11.88 -1.23 25.15
N SER A 2 10.91 -0.92 24.30
CA SER A 2 9.66 -1.71 24.18
C SER A 2 9.99 -3.17 23.85
N GLY A 3 9.27 -4.13 24.43
CA GLY A 3 9.46 -5.57 24.15
C GLY A 3 9.44 -5.91 22.66
N LEU A 4 8.76 -5.08 21.85
CA LEU A 4 8.72 -5.15 20.39
C LEU A 4 10.12 -5.10 19.74
N LEU A 5 11.03 -4.24 20.19
CA LEU A 5 12.36 -4.08 19.59
C LEU A 5 13.34 -5.19 19.98
N LEU A 6 12.97 -6.02 20.96
CA LEU A 6 13.76 -7.17 21.39
C LEU A 6 13.26 -8.48 20.77
N ASP A 7 12.10 -8.46 20.12
CA ASP A 7 11.50 -9.62 19.48
C ASP A 7 12.15 -9.89 18.11
N PRO A 8 12.84 -11.03 17.91
CA PRO A 8 13.41 -11.39 16.61
C PRO A 8 12.34 -11.55 15.51
N TRP A 9 11.11 -11.95 15.88
CA TRP A 9 10.03 -12.14 14.93
C TRP A 9 9.54 -10.82 14.34
N PHE A 10 9.58 -9.73 15.12
CA PHE A 10 9.33 -8.38 14.62
C PHE A 10 10.23 -8.07 13.42
N TYR A 11 11.54 -8.26 13.54
CA TYR A 11 12.48 -7.98 12.46
C TYR A 11 12.33 -8.94 11.28
N ALA A 12 12.06 -10.23 11.56
CA ALA A 12 11.82 -11.23 10.53
C ALA A 12 10.62 -10.88 9.63
N ALA A 13 9.60 -10.21 10.17
CA ALA A 13 8.45 -9.73 9.40
C ALA A 13 8.68 -8.31 8.82
N ALA A 14 9.19 -7.38 9.64
CA ALA A 14 9.27 -5.96 9.31
C ALA A 14 10.35 -5.65 8.26
N ILE A 15 11.51 -6.30 8.30
CA ILE A 15 12.59 -6.04 7.33
C ILE A 15 12.14 -6.45 5.90
N PRO A 16 11.64 -7.68 5.66
CA PRO A 16 11.10 -8.03 4.35
C PRO A 16 9.92 -7.14 3.94
N ALA A 17 9.02 -6.80 4.87
CA ALA A 17 7.91 -5.91 4.60
C ALA A 17 8.39 -4.55 4.07
N VAL A 18 9.31 -3.89 4.79
CA VAL A 18 9.85 -2.57 4.40
C VAL A 18 10.59 -2.66 3.06
N ILE A 19 11.39 -3.71 2.84
CA ILE A 19 12.12 -3.89 1.58
C ILE A 19 11.15 -4.07 0.41
N LEU A 20 10.16 -4.96 0.53
CA LEU A 20 9.18 -5.22 -0.54
C LEU A 20 8.34 -3.99 -0.84
N VAL A 21 7.94 -3.24 0.19
CA VAL A 21 7.19 -1.99 0.05
C VAL A 21 8.04 -0.92 -0.64
N GLY A 22 9.30 -0.75 -0.24
CA GLY A 22 10.22 0.21 -0.86
C GLY A 22 10.51 -0.14 -2.32
N LEU A 23 10.80 -1.42 -2.62
CA LEU A 23 10.95 -1.89 -3.99
C LEU A 23 9.73 -1.54 -4.85
N SER A 24 8.52 -1.70 -4.29
CA SER A 24 7.27 -1.33 -4.98
C SER A 24 7.16 0.16 -5.28
N LYS A 25 7.60 1.02 -4.36
CA LYS A 25 7.53 2.48 -4.47
C LYS A 25 8.53 3.02 -5.50
N GLY A 26 9.69 2.38 -5.62
CA GLY A 26 10.77 2.79 -6.52
C GLY A 26 10.43 2.79 -8.01
N GLY A 27 9.51 1.95 -8.49
CA GLY A 27 9.13 1.99 -9.90
C GLY A 27 8.08 1.00 -10.38
N PHE A 28 7.45 0.22 -9.50
CA PHE A 28 6.36 -0.71 -9.87
C PHE A 28 4.96 -0.12 -9.64
N GLY A 29 4.83 1.20 -9.58
CA GLY A 29 3.52 1.88 -9.50
C GLY A 29 2.63 1.42 -8.33
N GLY A 30 3.24 1.02 -7.20
CA GLY A 30 2.49 0.55 -6.03
C GLY A 30 1.85 -0.84 -6.15
N ALA A 31 2.14 -1.61 -7.21
CA ALA A 31 1.54 -2.94 -7.45
C ALA A 31 1.88 -3.99 -6.40
N VAL A 32 2.90 -3.74 -5.57
CA VAL A 32 3.44 -4.70 -4.60
C VAL A 32 3.41 -4.15 -3.18
N GLY A 33 3.30 -2.82 -3.01
CA GLY A 33 3.47 -2.13 -1.72
C GLY A 33 2.39 -2.41 -0.69
N PHE A 34 1.36 -3.17 -1.04
CA PHE A 34 0.30 -3.56 -0.12
C PHE A 34 0.63 -4.78 0.74
N VAL A 35 1.78 -5.44 0.52
CA VAL A 35 2.24 -6.59 1.35
C VAL A 35 2.76 -6.21 2.72
N GLY A 36 3.11 -4.94 2.93
CA GLY A 36 3.80 -4.51 4.14
C GLY A 36 3.02 -4.78 5.42
N VAL A 37 1.78 -4.26 5.48
CA VAL A 37 0.89 -4.46 6.64
C VAL A 37 0.56 -5.94 6.83
N PRO A 38 0.14 -6.71 5.79
CA PRO A 38 -0.05 -8.15 5.91
C PRO A 38 1.13 -8.92 6.52
N LEU A 39 2.36 -8.65 6.07
CA LEU A 39 3.55 -9.34 6.57
C LEU A 39 3.82 -9.02 8.04
N MET A 40 3.76 -7.74 8.42
CA MET A 40 3.98 -7.33 9.80
C MET A 40 2.84 -7.78 10.72
N ALA A 41 1.61 -7.87 10.20
CA ALA A 41 0.45 -8.37 10.94
C ALA A 41 0.57 -9.86 11.33
N LEU A 42 1.55 -10.59 10.79
CA LEU A 42 1.86 -11.96 11.22
C LEU A 42 2.43 -12.01 12.64
N THR A 43 3.03 -10.92 13.12
CA THR A 43 3.75 -10.86 14.40
C THR A 43 3.25 -9.76 15.33
N MET A 44 2.39 -8.85 14.86
CA MET A 44 1.83 -7.76 15.66
C MET A 44 0.40 -7.39 15.22
N PRO A 45 -0.34 -6.57 16.00
CA PRO A 45 -1.63 -6.05 15.57
C PRO A 45 -1.55 -5.27 14.24
N PRO A 46 -2.52 -5.41 13.31
CA PRO A 46 -2.47 -4.72 12.01
C PRO A 46 -2.46 -3.20 12.13
N VAL A 47 -3.17 -2.65 13.12
CA VAL A 47 -3.21 -1.20 13.36
C VAL A 47 -1.82 -0.70 13.74
N GLN A 48 -1.11 -1.45 14.61
CA GLN A 48 0.27 -1.15 14.98
C GLN A 48 1.22 -1.29 13.79
N ALA A 49 1.10 -2.35 13.00
CA ALA A 49 1.87 -2.54 11.77
C ALA A 49 1.70 -1.37 10.79
N ALA A 50 0.45 -0.92 10.60
CA ALA A 50 0.14 0.23 9.77
C ALA A 50 0.73 1.53 10.36
N ALA A 51 0.70 1.70 11.68
CA ALA A 51 1.28 2.86 12.36
C ALA A 51 2.80 2.95 12.16
N ILE A 52 3.51 1.84 12.29
CA ILE A 52 4.97 1.76 12.10
C ILE A 52 5.34 2.01 10.62
N LEU A 53 4.56 1.49 9.68
CA LEU A 53 4.84 1.67 8.26
C LEU A 53 4.55 3.09 7.76
N LEU A 54 3.63 3.84 8.35
CA LEU A 54 3.20 5.12 7.79
C LEU A 54 4.33 6.17 7.70
N PRO A 55 5.16 6.42 8.74
CA PRO A 55 6.32 7.32 8.61
C PRO A 55 7.34 6.84 7.57
N ILE A 56 7.55 5.52 7.50
CA ILE A 56 8.44 4.89 6.53
C ILE A 56 7.91 5.13 5.10
N LEU A 57 6.61 4.93 4.88
CA LEU A 57 5.93 5.17 3.61
C LEU A 57 6.07 6.64 3.18
N CYS A 58 5.87 7.59 4.09
CA CYS A 58 6.06 9.01 3.80
C CYS A 58 7.49 9.31 3.31
N LEU A 59 8.51 8.68 3.92
CA LEU A 59 9.89 8.82 3.47
C LEU A 59 10.13 8.21 2.08
N MET A 60 9.58 7.01 1.82
CA MET A 60 9.63 6.38 0.50
C MET A 60 8.91 7.22 -0.56
N ASP A 61 7.81 7.87 -0.18
CA ASP A 61 7.03 8.75 -1.06
C ASP A 61 7.80 10.00 -1.44
N ILE A 62 8.56 10.61 -0.53
CA ILE A 62 9.45 11.73 -0.85
C ILE A 62 10.45 11.31 -1.93
N VAL A 63 11.11 10.16 -1.75
CA VAL A 63 12.08 9.62 -2.72
C VAL A 63 11.40 9.32 -4.06
N SER A 64 10.20 8.76 -4.03
CA SER A 64 9.44 8.40 -5.24
C SER A 64 8.99 9.63 -6.01
N VAL A 65 8.45 10.64 -5.32
CA VAL A 65 8.05 11.92 -5.90
C VAL A 65 9.26 12.65 -6.48
N TRP A 66 10.39 12.64 -5.79
CA TRP A 66 11.64 13.20 -6.31
C TRP A 66 12.11 12.48 -7.58
N THR A 67 12.02 11.15 -7.61
CA THR A 67 12.44 10.32 -8.75
C THR A 67 11.59 10.56 -10.00
N TRP A 68 10.29 10.83 -9.83
CA TRP A 68 9.32 10.98 -10.92
C TRP A 68 8.79 12.43 -11.06
N TRP A 69 9.50 13.40 -10.50
CA TRP A 69 9.07 14.79 -10.48
C TRP A 69 8.86 15.34 -11.89
N GLY A 70 7.77 16.10 -12.08
CA GLY A 70 7.46 16.75 -13.36
C GLY A 70 6.82 15.87 -14.42
N VAL A 71 6.65 14.55 -14.19
CA VAL A 71 6.02 13.62 -15.16
C VAL A 71 4.81 12.94 -14.52
N TYR A 72 3.64 13.58 -14.61
CA TYR A 72 2.40 13.07 -14.00
C TYR A 72 1.15 13.62 -14.71
N ASP A 73 0.02 12.92 -14.53
CA ASP A 73 -1.29 13.35 -15.03
C ASP A 73 -2.01 14.15 -13.93
N ARG A 74 -2.03 15.48 -14.10
CA ARG A 74 -2.68 16.39 -13.16
C ARG A 74 -4.19 16.18 -13.08
N LYS A 75 -4.84 15.82 -14.20
CA LYS A 75 -6.30 15.69 -14.26
C LYS A 75 -6.75 14.50 -13.43
N MET A 76 -6.09 13.37 -13.58
CA MET A 76 -6.35 12.16 -12.80
C MET A 76 -6.20 12.41 -11.30
N LEU A 77 -5.15 13.14 -10.88
CA LEU A 77 -4.97 13.51 -9.46
C LEU A 77 -6.14 14.35 -8.95
N VAL A 78 -6.51 15.41 -9.67
CA VAL A 78 -7.61 16.31 -9.27
C VAL A 78 -8.95 15.57 -9.21
N ASP A 79 -9.19 14.65 -10.13
CA ASP A 79 -10.44 13.91 -10.20
C ASP A 79 -10.52 12.77 -9.15
N MET A 80 -9.40 12.13 -8.79
CA MET A 80 -9.36 11.06 -7.77
C MET A 80 -9.22 11.56 -6.33
N MET A 81 -8.52 12.68 -6.11
CA MET A 81 -8.14 13.10 -4.77
C MET A 81 -9.30 13.41 -3.83
N PRO A 82 -10.36 14.12 -4.25
CA PRO A 82 -11.52 14.37 -3.38
C PRO A 82 -12.14 13.07 -2.86
N GLY A 83 -12.23 12.06 -3.72
CA GLY A 83 -12.67 10.72 -3.33
C GLY A 83 -11.75 10.12 -2.27
N ALA A 84 -10.43 10.13 -2.48
CA ALA A 84 -9.49 9.54 -1.53
C ALA A 84 -9.50 10.24 -0.17
N VAL A 85 -9.65 11.58 -0.13
CA VAL A 85 -9.84 12.32 1.12
C VAL A 85 -11.11 11.84 1.84
N LEU A 86 -12.22 11.69 1.11
CA LEU A 86 -13.47 11.17 1.66
C LEU A 86 -13.29 9.73 2.17
N GLY A 87 -12.61 8.86 1.42
CA GLY A 87 -12.31 7.49 1.82
C GLY A 87 -11.47 7.40 3.09
N ILE A 88 -10.43 8.24 3.21
CA ILE A 88 -9.61 8.34 4.43
C ILE A 88 -10.46 8.84 5.60
N GLY A 89 -11.31 9.84 5.37
CA GLY A 89 -12.25 10.35 6.37
C GLY A 89 -13.21 9.27 6.87
N LEU A 90 -13.80 8.48 5.96
CA LEU A 90 -14.64 7.34 6.32
C LEU A 90 -13.88 6.28 7.11
N GLY A 91 -12.66 5.95 6.68
CA GLY A 91 -11.78 5.03 7.40
C GLY A 91 -11.49 5.53 8.82
N TRP A 92 -11.22 6.82 8.98
CA TRP A 92 -10.98 7.42 10.28
C TRP A 92 -12.23 7.42 11.17
N LEU A 93 -13.39 7.82 10.65
CA LEU A 93 -14.66 7.82 11.38
C LEU A 93 -15.08 6.42 11.83
N THR A 94 -14.75 5.41 11.04
CA THR A 94 -15.06 4.01 11.36
C THR A 94 -13.97 3.35 12.21
N ALA A 95 -12.79 3.95 12.37
CA ALA A 95 -11.66 3.34 13.09
C ALA A 95 -11.99 2.92 14.53
N ALA A 96 -12.84 3.69 15.23
CA ALA A 96 -13.26 3.36 16.59
C ALA A 96 -14.25 2.19 16.69
N LEU A 97 -14.85 1.77 15.56
CA LEU A 97 -15.87 0.73 15.50
C LEU A 97 -15.31 -0.64 15.05
N VAL A 98 -14.06 -0.69 14.60
CA VAL A 98 -13.45 -1.88 13.99
C VAL A 98 -12.50 -2.54 14.99
N THR A 99 -12.80 -3.78 15.40
CA THR A 99 -11.91 -4.55 16.26
C THR A 99 -10.64 -5.00 15.53
N GLU A 100 -9.58 -5.37 16.25
CA GLU A 100 -8.33 -5.82 15.63
C GLU A 100 -8.52 -7.05 14.72
N GLU A 101 -9.42 -7.95 15.10
CA GLU A 101 -9.79 -9.14 14.33
C GLU A 101 -10.49 -8.74 13.03
N ALA A 102 -11.40 -7.76 13.10
CA ALA A 102 -12.04 -7.22 11.92
C ALA A 102 -11.02 -6.54 10.99
N VAL A 103 -10.03 -5.82 11.51
CA VAL A 103 -8.93 -5.28 10.70
C VAL A 103 -8.12 -6.41 10.06
N ARG A 104 -7.76 -7.48 10.80
CA ARG A 104 -7.05 -8.66 10.23
C ARG A 104 -7.83 -9.28 9.08
N LEU A 105 -9.14 -9.46 9.25
CA LEU A 105 -10.01 -10.02 8.23
C LEU A 105 -10.15 -9.10 7.01
N ILE A 106 -10.31 -7.80 7.22
CA ILE A 106 -10.35 -6.82 6.13
C ILE A 106 -9.03 -6.84 5.36
N VAL A 107 -7.89 -6.80 6.04
CA VAL A 107 -6.55 -6.85 5.43
C VAL A 107 -6.38 -8.13 4.62
N GLY A 108 -6.72 -9.30 5.19
CA GLY A 108 -6.61 -10.59 4.52
C GLY A 108 -7.55 -10.74 3.32
N ALA A 109 -8.81 -10.32 3.45
CA ALA A 109 -9.81 -10.35 2.39
C ALA A 109 -9.41 -9.43 1.23
N VAL A 110 -8.96 -8.20 1.54
CA VAL A 110 -8.46 -7.25 0.54
C VAL A 110 -7.26 -7.83 -0.21
N ALA A 111 -6.31 -8.46 0.49
CA ALA A 111 -5.16 -9.11 -0.13
C ALA A 111 -5.56 -10.24 -1.09
N ILE A 112 -6.52 -11.10 -0.71
CA ILE A 112 -7.03 -12.18 -1.58
C ILE A 112 -7.79 -11.64 -2.78
N LEU A 113 -8.68 -10.66 -2.57
CA LEU A 113 -9.45 -10.06 -3.65
C LEU A 113 -8.51 -9.46 -4.71
N PHE A 114 -7.34 -8.96 -4.30
CA PHE A 114 -6.30 -8.51 -5.21
C PHE A 114 -5.53 -9.61 -5.92
N VAL A 115 -5.19 -10.70 -5.23
CA VAL A 115 -4.61 -11.89 -5.90
C VAL A 115 -5.57 -12.43 -6.95
N LEU A 116 -6.86 -12.56 -6.61
CA LEU A 116 -7.91 -13.02 -7.53
C LEU A 116 -8.09 -12.08 -8.71
N ARG A 117 -8.08 -10.76 -8.48
CA ARG A 117 -8.15 -9.77 -9.57
C ARG A 117 -6.94 -9.87 -10.50
N TRP A 118 -5.73 -10.01 -9.94
CA TRP A 118 -4.53 -10.18 -10.75
C TRP A 118 -4.60 -11.45 -11.60
N LEU A 119 -4.99 -12.59 -11.01
CA LEU A 119 -5.22 -13.85 -11.75
C LEU A 119 -6.26 -13.67 -12.86
N TYR A 120 -7.39 -13.01 -12.56
CA TYR A 120 -8.42 -12.74 -13.55
C TYR A 120 -7.91 -11.91 -14.73
N LEU A 121 -7.10 -10.87 -14.47
CA LEU A 121 -6.49 -10.04 -15.53
C LEU A 121 -5.42 -10.78 -16.33
N GLN A 122 -4.70 -11.73 -15.73
CA GLN A 122 -3.76 -12.59 -16.46
C GLN A 122 -4.49 -13.57 -17.39
N VAL A 123 -5.63 -14.13 -16.92
CA VAL A 123 -6.45 -15.08 -17.68
C VAL A 123 -7.26 -14.36 -18.78
N ARG A 124 -7.78 -13.17 -18.51
CA ARG A 124 -8.34 -12.29 -19.55
C ARG A 124 -7.20 -11.60 -20.31
N HIS A 125 -6.57 -12.31 -21.23
CA HIS A 125 -5.81 -11.65 -22.29
C HIS A 125 -6.72 -10.69 -23.06
N GLY A 126 -6.27 -9.45 -23.24
CA GLY A 126 -6.87 -8.50 -24.17
C GLY A 126 -7.93 -7.61 -23.56
N SER A 127 -7.58 -6.33 -23.40
CA SER A 127 -8.52 -5.27 -23.69
C SER A 127 -7.76 -4.19 -24.43
N ASP A 128 -7.79 -4.21 -25.77
CA ASP A 128 -7.32 -3.11 -26.61
C ASP A 128 -8.10 -1.81 -26.44
N HIS A 129 -9.09 -1.84 -25.56
CA HIS A 129 -9.86 -0.69 -25.17
C HIS A 129 -9.08 0.16 -24.15
N ALA A 130 -8.59 1.32 -24.60
CA ALA A 130 -8.25 2.41 -23.71
C ALA A 130 -9.56 3.01 -23.17
N ALA A 131 -9.78 2.94 -21.87
CA ALA A 131 -10.95 3.55 -21.24
C ALA A 131 -10.78 5.08 -21.23
N ALA A 132 -11.85 5.80 -21.53
CA ALA A 132 -11.85 7.26 -21.41
C ALA A 132 -11.81 7.70 -19.92
N PRO A 133 -11.02 8.72 -19.56
CA PRO A 133 -11.02 9.27 -18.21
C PRO A 133 -12.42 9.75 -17.79
N ASN A 134 -12.96 9.17 -16.71
CA ASN A 134 -14.27 9.52 -16.15
C ASN A 134 -14.10 10.03 -14.72
N ARG A 135 -14.63 11.23 -14.43
CA ARG A 135 -14.49 11.90 -13.12
C ARG A 135 -15.24 11.20 -12.00
N VAL A 136 -16.42 10.65 -12.28
CA VAL A 136 -17.25 9.94 -11.29
C VAL A 136 -16.56 8.63 -10.92
N ALA A 137 -16.05 7.89 -11.91
CA ALA A 137 -15.26 6.69 -11.67
C ALA A 137 -13.96 7.02 -10.92
N ALA A 138 -13.30 8.14 -11.24
CA ALA A 138 -12.11 8.61 -10.54
C ALA A 138 -12.39 8.85 -9.06
N ALA A 139 -13.47 9.56 -8.74
CA ALA A 139 -13.88 9.84 -7.38
C ALA A 139 -14.27 8.56 -6.62
N MET A 140 -15.05 7.66 -7.24
CA MET A 140 -15.44 6.39 -6.64
C MET A 140 -14.22 5.52 -6.30
N TRP A 141 -13.34 5.28 -7.28
CA TRP A 141 -12.14 4.48 -7.06
C TRP A 141 -11.13 5.20 -6.17
N GLY A 142 -11.11 6.53 -6.19
CA GLY A 142 -10.41 7.38 -5.23
C GLY A 142 -10.88 7.11 -3.81
N THR A 143 -12.18 7.09 -3.55
CA THR A 143 -12.77 6.76 -2.24
C THR A 143 -12.37 5.38 -1.76
N VAL A 144 -12.49 4.37 -2.62
CA VAL A 144 -12.09 2.99 -2.27
C VAL A 144 -10.58 2.93 -2.00
N ALA A 145 -9.76 3.60 -2.81
CA ALA A 145 -8.31 3.68 -2.61
C ALA A 145 -7.95 4.39 -1.30
N GLY A 146 -8.61 5.49 -0.96
CA GLY A 146 -8.40 6.23 0.27
C GLY A 146 -8.76 5.40 1.50
N PHE A 147 -9.93 4.77 1.50
CA PHE A 147 -10.39 3.92 2.59
C PHE A 147 -9.46 2.74 2.84
N THR A 148 -9.15 1.96 1.80
CA THR A 148 -8.24 0.81 1.89
C THR A 148 -6.80 1.22 2.19
N SER A 149 -6.36 2.40 1.75
CA SER A 149 -5.08 3.00 2.14
C SER A 149 -5.03 3.37 3.61
N PHE A 150 -6.12 3.87 4.18
CA PHE A 150 -6.18 4.22 5.61
C PHE A 150 -6.14 2.97 6.50
N VAL A 151 -6.99 1.99 6.20
CA VAL A 151 -7.17 0.78 7.03
C VAL A 151 -5.95 -0.14 6.99
N ALA A 152 -5.34 -0.30 5.81
CA ALA A 152 -4.38 -1.38 5.59
C ALA A 152 -3.18 -0.99 4.69
N HIS A 153 -3.04 0.28 4.31
CA HIS A 153 -2.08 0.74 3.30
C HIS A 153 -2.25 0.05 1.92
N VAL A 154 -3.47 -0.39 1.59
CA VAL A 154 -3.77 -1.14 0.35
C VAL A 154 -4.53 -0.28 -0.67
N GLY A 155 -4.18 1.00 -0.79
CA GLY A 155 -4.80 1.91 -1.78
C GLY A 155 -4.32 1.72 -3.21
N GLY A 156 -3.18 1.04 -3.41
CA GLY A 156 -2.56 0.77 -4.72
C GLY A 156 -3.50 0.09 -5.71
N PRO A 157 -4.11 -1.03 -5.34
CA PRO A 157 -4.89 -1.77 -6.32
C PRO A 157 -6.24 -1.14 -6.72
N PRO A 158 -7.06 -0.50 -5.84
CA PRO A 158 -8.21 0.29 -6.30
C PRO A 158 -7.82 1.45 -7.22
N PHE A 159 -6.68 2.11 -6.94
CA PHE A 159 -6.12 3.11 -7.83
C PHE A 159 -5.83 2.52 -9.22
N GLN A 160 -5.25 1.32 -9.28
CA GLN A 160 -4.95 0.62 -10.54
C GLN A 160 -6.20 0.16 -11.29
N VAL A 161 -7.33 -0.08 -10.61
CA VAL A 161 -8.61 -0.39 -11.28
C VAL A 161 -9.04 0.76 -12.19
N TYR A 162 -8.86 2.00 -11.72
CA TYR A 162 -9.15 3.18 -12.51
C TYR A 162 -8.03 3.53 -13.51
N ALA A 163 -6.78 3.49 -13.06
CA ALA A 163 -5.66 4.05 -13.81
C ALA A 163 -5.15 3.16 -14.95
N LEU A 164 -5.09 1.84 -14.77
CA LEU A 164 -4.52 0.94 -15.78
C LEU A 164 -5.31 0.93 -17.10
N PRO A 165 -6.67 0.89 -17.09
CA PRO A 165 -7.44 0.92 -18.34
C PRO A 165 -7.27 2.21 -19.15
N ILE A 166 -6.84 3.32 -18.53
CA ILE A 166 -6.60 4.60 -19.22
C ILE A 166 -5.34 4.54 -20.10
N ARG A 167 -4.43 3.58 -19.85
CA ARG A 167 -3.20 3.35 -20.64
C ARG A 167 -2.30 4.59 -20.75
N LEU A 168 -2.12 5.31 -19.64
CA LEU A 168 -1.12 6.38 -19.53
C LEU A 168 0.29 5.86 -19.85
N ASP A 169 1.18 6.74 -20.31
CA ASP A 169 2.60 6.43 -20.40
C ASP A 169 3.10 5.90 -19.04
N PRO A 170 3.88 4.81 -18.97
CA PRO A 170 4.29 4.20 -17.71
C PRO A 170 5.01 5.16 -16.75
N LYS A 171 5.75 6.16 -17.26
CA LYS A 171 6.40 7.18 -16.42
C LYS A 171 5.37 8.12 -15.83
N VAL A 172 4.39 8.55 -16.63
CA VAL A 172 3.26 9.39 -16.19
C VAL A 172 2.42 8.65 -15.15
N LEU A 173 2.10 7.38 -15.36
CA LEU A 173 1.37 6.56 -14.38
C LEU A 173 2.15 6.45 -13.06
N SER A 174 3.46 6.20 -13.14
CA SER A 174 4.33 6.07 -11.96
C SER A 174 4.43 7.37 -11.17
N GLY A 175 4.64 8.51 -11.83
CA GLY A 175 4.66 9.83 -11.19
C GLY A 175 3.30 10.22 -10.61
N THR A 176 2.21 9.90 -11.31
CA THR A 176 0.84 10.12 -10.81
C THR A 176 0.57 9.30 -9.55
N ALA A 177 0.94 8.02 -9.53
CA ALA A 177 0.82 7.17 -8.36
C ALA A 177 1.69 7.67 -7.20
N ALA A 178 2.93 8.09 -7.47
CA ALA A 178 3.83 8.63 -6.47
C ALA A 178 3.22 9.85 -5.76
N ILE A 179 2.71 10.82 -6.52
CA ILE A 179 2.06 12.02 -5.96
C ILE A 179 0.77 11.67 -5.21
N PHE A 180 -0.08 10.79 -5.78
CA PHE A 180 -1.32 10.36 -5.13
C PHE A 180 -1.07 9.69 -3.78
N PHE A 181 -0.11 8.76 -3.72
CA PHE A 181 0.20 8.07 -2.47
C PHE A 181 0.97 8.93 -1.48
N ALA A 182 1.86 9.82 -1.95
CA ALA A 182 2.48 10.82 -1.08
C ALA A 182 1.42 11.70 -0.40
N ALA A 183 0.47 12.22 -1.17
CA ALA A 183 -0.60 13.08 -0.64
C ALA A 183 -1.52 12.32 0.33
N THR A 184 -1.96 11.11 -0.04
CA THR A 184 -2.83 10.31 0.84
C THR A 184 -2.11 9.84 2.11
N ASN A 185 -0.84 9.43 2.02
CA ASN A 185 -0.05 9.03 3.19
C ASN A 185 0.25 10.23 4.11
N ALA A 186 0.55 11.40 3.55
CA ALA A 186 0.70 12.62 4.33
C ALA A 186 -0.62 12.99 5.04
N LEU A 187 -1.76 12.90 4.34
CA LEU A 187 -3.08 13.17 4.92
C LEU A 187 -3.39 12.23 6.09
N LYS A 188 -2.98 10.96 6.00
CA LYS A 188 -3.16 9.95 7.05
C LYS A 188 -2.38 10.22 8.34
N LEU A 189 -1.34 11.06 8.31
CA LEU A 189 -0.60 11.42 9.52
C LEU A 189 -1.52 12.06 10.57
N ILE A 190 -2.50 12.87 10.15
CA ILE A 190 -3.46 13.54 11.03
C ILE A 190 -4.32 12.53 11.81
N PRO A 191 -5.09 11.64 11.15
CA PRO A 191 -5.93 10.68 11.87
C PRO A 191 -5.11 9.66 12.67
N TYR A 192 -3.93 9.23 12.20
CA TYR A 192 -3.07 8.32 12.98
C TYR A 192 -2.56 8.99 14.26
N PHE A 193 -2.18 10.27 14.19
CA PHE A 193 -1.83 11.05 15.36
C PHE A 193 -3.02 11.20 16.31
N ALA A 194 -4.21 11.54 15.78
CA ALA A 194 -5.43 11.68 16.58
C ALA A 194 -5.89 10.36 17.24
N LEU A 195 -5.60 9.22 16.62
CA LEU A 195 -5.86 7.88 17.16
C LEU A 195 -4.78 7.41 18.14
N GLY A 196 -3.78 8.24 18.46
CA GLY A 196 -2.70 7.90 19.39
C GLY A 196 -1.72 6.84 18.87
N GLN A 197 -1.71 6.58 17.56
CA GLN A 197 -0.90 5.51 16.96
C GLN A 197 0.59 5.87 16.83
N PHE A 198 0.95 7.13 17.00
CA PHE A 198 2.33 7.62 17.01
C PHE A 198 2.88 7.75 18.42
N ASP A 199 2.77 6.66 19.19
CA ASP A 199 3.44 6.55 20.47
C ASP A 199 4.97 6.37 20.31
N THR A 200 5.70 6.45 21.43
CA THR A 200 7.16 6.32 21.42
C THR A 200 7.61 4.95 20.89
N ALA A 201 6.85 3.88 21.14
CA ALA A 201 7.21 2.53 20.71
C ALA A 201 7.17 2.41 19.17
N ASN A 202 6.07 2.84 18.55
CA ASN A 202 5.85 2.76 17.11
C ASN A 202 6.78 3.72 16.36
N LEU A 203 7.00 4.92 16.88
CA LEU A 203 7.94 5.88 16.27
C LEU A 203 9.39 5.40 16.36
N THR A 204 9.79 4.78 17.47
CA THR A 204 11.14 4.20 17.59
C THR A 204 11.31 3.02 16.63
N ALA A 205 10.32 2.13 16.54
CA ALA A 205 10.32 1.03 15.58
C ALA A 205 10.40 1.55 14.12
N SER A 206 9.65 2.61 13.81
CA SER A 206 9.71 3.28 12.51
C SER A 206 11.12 3.81 12.24
N ALA A 207 11.72 4.53 13.20
CA ALA A 207 13.04 5.14 13.06
C ALA A 207 14.15 4.10 12.85
N VAL A 208 14.08 2.95 13.53
CA VAL A 208 15.04 1.84 13.34
C VAL A 208 14.97 1.27 11.91
N LEU A 209 13.77 1.23 11.32
CA LEU A 209 13.54 0.68 9.98
C LEU A 209 13.71 1.72 8.87
N MET A 210 13.63 3.03 9.18
CA MET A 210 13.72 4.13 8.21
C MET A 210 14.94 4.05 7.29
N PRO A 211 16.16 3.68 7.72
CA PRO A 211 17.31 3.57 6.82
C PRO A 211 17.10 2.59 5.66
N LEU A 212 16.27 1.56 5.85
CA LEU A 212 15.92 0.61 4.79
C LEU A 212 15.02 1.24 3.72
N ALA A 213 14.27 2.28 4.07
CA ALA A 213 13.27 2.90 3.20
C ALA A 213 13.87 3.53 1.93
N PRO A 214 14.83 4.49 2.01
CA PRO A 214 15.44 5.05 0.82
C PRO A 214 16.27 4.01 0.07
N LEU A 215 16.98 3.12 0.78
CA LEU A 215 17.81 2.07 0.16
C LEU A 215 16.97 1.14 -0.72
N SER A 216 15.87 0.61 -0.17
CA SER A 216 14.96 -0.27 -0.91
C SER A 216 14.19 0.47 -2.02
N THR A 217 13.83 1.74 -1.81
CA THR A 217 13.15 2.54 -2.84
C THR A 217 14.05 2.84 -4.03
N ILE A 218 15.30 3.25 -3.78
CA ILE A 218 16.29 3.49 -4.83
C ILE A 218 16.65 2.18 -5.53
N ALA A 219 16.86 1.10 -4.76
CA ALA A 219 17.07 -0.23 -5.33
C ALA A 219 15.91 -0.65 -6.23
N GLY A 220 14.66 -0.40 -5.83
CA GLY A 220 13.47 -0.65 -6.63
C GLY A 220 13.47 0.12 -7.94
N ALA A 221 13.76 1.43 -7.88
CA ALA A 221 13.87 2.28 -9.07
C ALA A 221 14.98 1.80 -10.03
N TRP A 222 16.11 1.36 -9.49
CA TRP A 222 17.23 0.82 -10.25
C TRP A 222 16.91 -0.55 -10.87
N LEU A 223 16.23 -1.42 -10.13
CA LEU A 223 15.88 -2.77 -10.52
C LEU A 223 14.81 -2.76 -11.61
N VAL A 224 13.78 -1.92 -11.51
CA VAL A 224 12.75 -1.72 -12.56
C VAL A 224 13.37 -1.36 -13.90
N ARG A 225 14.45 -0.57 -13.89
CA ARG A 225 15.16 -0.18 -15.12
C ARG A 225 15.95 -1.34 -15.75
N ARG A 226 16.17 -2.45 -15.04
CA ARG A 226 17.05 -3.55 -15.44
C ARG A 226 16.41 -4.95 -15.42
N MET A 227 15.30 -5.13 -14.73
CA MET A 227 14.64 -6.42 -14.56
C MET A 227 13.54 -6.65 -15.59
N ARG A 228 13.48 -7.90 -16.02
CA ARG A 228 12.42 -8.46 -16.86
C ARG A 228 11.12 -8.59 -16.04
N PRO A 229 10.01 -7.93 -16.44
CA PRO A 229 8.72 -7.97 -15.75
C PRO A 229 8.21 -9.40 -15.45
N GLU A 230 8.62 -10.37 -16.27
CA GLU A 230 8.15 -11.76 -16.25
C GLU A 230 8.55 -12.53 -14.98
N ILE A 231 9.57 -12.09 -14.24
CA ILE A 231 10.06 -12.76 -13.02
C ILE A 231 9.57 -12.05 -11.75
N PHE A 232 9.54 -10.71 -11.78
CA PHE A 232 9.22 -9.92 -10.59
C PHE A 232 7.77 -10.11 -10.14
N TYR A 233 6.83 -9.96 -11.08
CA TYR A 233 5.41 -10.00 -10.74
C TYR A 233 5.00 -11.35 -10.14
N PRO A 234 5.29 -12.52 -10.75
CA PRO A 234 4.90 -13.80 -10.17
C PRO A 234 5.44 -14.03 -8.75
N PHE A 235 6.71 -13.68 -8.50
CA PHE A 235 7.33 -13.84 -7.18
C PHE A 235 6.62 -13.01 -6.11
N THR A 236 6.34 -11.74 -6.40
CA THR A 236 5.60 -10.89 -5.49
C THR A 236 4.20 -11.45 -5.23
N TYR A 237 3.44 -11.74 -6.28
CA TYR A 237 2.05 -12.16 -6.12
C TYR A 237 1.94 -13.52 -5.40
N ALA A 238 2.90 -14.42 -5.60
CA ALA A 238 3.00 -15.66 -4.83
C ALA A 238 3.21 -15.38 -3.33
N THR A 239 4.12 -14.46 -3.00
CA THR A 239 4.39 -14.06 -1.61
C THR A 239 3.14 -13.46 -0.95
N VAL A 240 2.44 -12.56 -1.67
CA VAL A 240 1.16 -11.99 -1.22
C VAL A 240 0.15 -13.09 -0.95
N ALA A 241 -0.02 -14.03 -1.87
CA ALA A 241 -1.03 -15.08 -1.79
C ALA A 241 -0.81 -15.95 -0.54
N VAL A 242 0.43 -16.36 -0.28
CA VAL A 242 0.78 -17.14 0.92
C VAL A 242 0.45 -16.37 2.20
N VAL A 243 0.83 -15.10 2.28
CA VAL A 243 0.58 -14.25 3.47
C VAL A 243 -0.91 -14.01 3.67
N ALA A 244 -1.65 -13.75 2.60
CA ALA A 244 -3.08 -13.47 2.66
C ALA A 244 -3.89 -14.67 3.13
N VAL A 245 -3.56 -15.88 2.66
CA VAL A 245 -4.18 -17.13 3.11
C VAL A 245 -3.93 -17.35 4.61
N LYS A 246 -2.70 -17.11 5.08
CA LYS A 246 -2.35 -17.21 6.51
C LYS A 246 -3.16 -16.23 7.36
N LEU A 247 -3.25 -14.96 6.94
CA LEU A 247 -4.01 -13.95 7.69
C LEU A 247 -5.51 -14.25 7.76
N LEU A 248 -6.10 -14.77 6.68
CA LEU A 248 -7.50 -15.21 6.73
C LEU A 248 -7.69 -16.36 7.71
N TRP A 249 -6.79 -17.36 7.68
CA TRP A 249 -6.85 -18.47 8.60
C TRP A 249 -6.80 -17.99 10.06
N ASP A 250 -5.85 -17.13 10.40
CA ASP A 250 -5.71 -16.57 11.75
C ASP A 250 -6.92 -15.71 12.15
N GLY A 251 -7.47 -14.93 11.21
CA GLY A 251 -8.65 -14.11 11.46
C GLY A 251 -9.90 -14.94 11.74
N ILE A 252 -10.11 -16.03 10.99
CA ILE A 252 -11.23 -16.96 11.19
C ILE A 252 -11.04 -17.74 12.51
N ALA A 253 -9.82 -18.24 12.77
CA ALA A 253 -9.49 -18.98 13.98
C ALA A 253 -9.60 -18.13 15.25
N GLY A 254 -9.43 -16.81 15.17
CA GLY A 254 -9.60 -15.90 16.30
C GLY A 254 -11.04 -15.48 16.60
N ILE A 255 -11.98 -15.73 15.67
CA ILE A 255 -13.41 -15.42 15.84
C ILE A 255 -14.21 -16.64 16.34
N MET A 256 -13.70 -17.84 16.10
CA MET A 256 -14.26 -19.10 16.61
C MET A 256 -13.79 -19.38 18.04
#